data_AF-A0A183F4X0-F1
#
_entry.id   AF-A0A183F4X0-F1
#
_cell.length_a   1.000
_cell.length_b   1.000
_cell.length_c   1.000
_cell.angle_alpha   90.00
_cell.angle_beta   90.00
_cell.angle_gamma   90.00
#
_symmetry.space_group_name_H-M   'P 1'
#
loop_
_entity.id
_entity.type
_entity.pdbx_description
1 polymer ?
#
loop_
_entity_poly.entity_id
_entity_poly.type
_entity_poly.pdbx_seq_one_letter_code
_entity_poly.pdbx_strand_id
1 'polypeptide(L)'
;MLEKLHFFLLPCLLISSPTLEVLDYNVLSQNITGSLAEALANATDLEYEYKLFENYFPLLLVLISLPKNETESLEKYMNQRTYAELKRMIDEKQKVSDISELVTELEQNNTDLSEFLTVIDNQKYVSLLEAYHNASIYNAIRGVWSAQLNPLLPPIDQLAILEYFAEKRSNEHFRQSFWSRLWAAIRSWLTGKQEFIECNADEPRCMRRIVEQLPLETRVELDKAAETEDLGIVDNIITEELSNQPESAKMEFELWKSANSPPQPLLDIIADKTEIEERALERLRAYDLLNSLKDYYRAMIESRSQSDQEVRSVYEGVS
;
A
#
# COMPACT_ATOMS: atom_id res chain seq x y z
N MET A 1 -13.52 56.78 36.28
CA MET A 1 -13.23 55.38 36.68
C MET A 1 -13.08 54.52 35.43
N LEU A 2 -12.02 54.77 34.65
CA LEU A 2 -11.59 53.97 33.52
C LEU A 2 -10.06 54.07 33.53
N GLU A 3 -9.44 53.21 34.34
CA GLU A 3 -8.00 53.01 34.32
C GLU A 3 -7.72 51.52 34.54
N LYS A 4 -6.70 51.03 33.83
CA LYS A 4 -6.02 49.73 33.94
C LYS A 4 -6.57 48.59 33.09
N LEU A 5 -6.33 48.72 31.78
CA LEU A 5 -5.96 47.59 30.92
C LEU A 5 -4.58 47.90 30.32
N HIS A 6 -3.54 47.62 31.11
CA HIS A 6 -2.19 47.42 30.57
C HIS A 6 -2.05 45.94 30.24
N PHE A 7 -2.40 45.57 29.00
CA PHE A 7 -1.86 44.35 28.42
C PHE A 7 -0.41 44.65 28.04
N PHE A 8 0.50 44.04 28.79
CA PHE A 8 1.90 43.94 28.43
C PHE A 8 2.02 43.26 27.07
N LEU A 9 2.50 44.03 26.09
CA LEU A 9 3.28 43.50 24.98
C LEU A 9 4.56 42.91 25.56
N LEU A 10 4.76 41.62 25.36
CA LEU A 10 6.06 40.97 25.45
C LEU A 10 6.25 40.16 24.16
N PRO A 11 7.11 40.63 23.23
CA PRO A 11 7.62 39.86 22.10
C PRO A 11 8.85 39.04 22.53
N CYS A 12 9.26 38.10 21.66
CA CYS A 12 10.36 37.14 21.78
C CYS A 12 9.93 35.79 22.37
N LEU A 13 9.63 34.79 21.54
CA LEU A 13 10.54 33.95 20.74
C LEU A 13 11.36 32.97 21.59
N LEU A 14 11.41 31.74 21.07
CA LEU A 14 12.22 30.59 21.50
C LEU A 14 11.57 29.65 22.52
N ILE A 15 10.50 28.97 22.08
CA ILE A 15 10.50 27.52 22.17
C ILE A 15 10.31 27.02 20.75
N SER A 16 11.44 26.76 20.09
CA SER A 16 11.53 25.90 18.93
C SER A 16 10.83 24.59 19.26
N SER A 17 9.57 24.47 18.85
CA SER A 17 9.00 23.15 18.63
C SER A 17 9.74 22.60 17.42
N PRO A 18 10.28 21.37 17.45
CA PRO A 18 10.84 20.79 16.25
C PRO A 18 9.74 20.83 15.20
N THR A 19 9.97 21.61 14.16
CA THR A 19 9.22 21.54 12.94
C THR A 19 9.39 20.11 12.46
N LEU A 20 8.30 19.33 12.50
CA LEU A 20 8.15 18.21 11.57
C LEU A 20 8.03 18.85 10.19
N GLU A 21 9.18 19.15 9.59
CA GLU A 21 9.32 19.04 8.15
C GLU A 21 9.36 17.54 7.88
N VAL A 22 8.17 16.95 7.72
CA VAL A 22 8.07 15.70 6.95
C VAL A 22 8.63 16.06 5.58
N LEU A 23 9.68 15.36 5.16
CA LEU A 23 10.19 15.50 3.80
C LEU A 23 9.01 15.34 2.86
N ASP A 24 8.68 16.44 2.20
CA ASP A 24 7.76 16.50 1.09
C ASP A 24 8.20 15.41 0.11
N TYR A 25 7.31 14.50 -0.31
CA TYR A 25 7.59 13.53 -1.38
C TYR A 25 7.96 14.24 -2.70
N ASN A 26 7.73 15.56 -2.79
CA ASN A 26 8.29 16.44 -3.82
C ASN A 26 9.83 16.49 -3.82
N VAL A 27 10.53 16.00 -2.79
CA VAL A 27 12.00 15.92 -2.81
C VAL A 27 12.49 14.71 -3.59
N LEU A 28 11.72 13.61 -3.69
CA LEU A 28 12.04 12.50 -4.62
C LEU A 28 11.86 12.94 -6.09
N SER A 29 10.93 13.85 -6.38
CA SER A 29 10.81 14.45 -7.71
C SER A 29 11.81 15.57 -7.99
N GLN A 30 12.37 16.21 -6.95
CA GLN A 30 13.33 17.32 -7.10
C GLN A 30 14.80 16.95 -6.96
N ASN A 31 15.14 15.81 -6.35
CA ASN A 31 16.54 15.39 -6.17
C ASN A 31 17.06 14.47 -7.29
N ILE A 32 16.22 14.22 -8.30
CA ILE A 32 16.68 13.74 -9.60
C ILE A 32 17.38 14.92 -10.27
N THR A 33 18.70 15.03 -10.08
CA THR A 33 19.56 15.98 -10.79
C THR A 33 19.11 16.12 -12.24
N GLY A 34 18.84 17.36 -12.67
CA GLY A 34 18.03 17.72 -13.85
C GLY A 34 18.42 17.17 -15.22
N SER A 35 19.43 16.29 -15.31
CA SER A 35 19.75 15.51 -16.51
C SER A 35 19.01 14.16 -16.57
N LEU A 36 18.57 13.59 -15.45
CA LEU A 36 17.90 12.28 -15.40
C LEU A 36 16.37 12.41 -15.51
N ALA A 37 15.79 13.48 -14.96
CA ALA A 37 14.36 13.77 -15.11
C ALA A 37 14.00 14.07 -16.58
N GLU A 38 14.87 14.75 -17.32
CA GLU A 38 14.73 14.92 -18.77
C GLU A 38 14.92 13.60 -19.54
N ALA A 39 15.76 12.67 -19.06
CA ALA A 39 15.93 11.36 -19.68
C ALA A 39 14.74 10.41 -19.42
N LEU A 40 14.14 10.48 -18.22
CA LEU A 40 12.91 9.77 -17.84
C LEU A 40 11.67 10.34 -18.56
N ALA A 41 11.63 11.66 -18.80
CA ALA A 41 10.56 12.29 -19.58
C ALA A 41 10.69 12.09 -21.11
N ASN A 42 11.92 11.84 -21.60
CA ASN A 42 12.20 11.60 -23.03
C ASN A 42 12.25 10.12 -23.42
N ALA A 43 12.10 9.19 -22.46
CA ALA A 43 11.77 7.82 -22.80
C ALA A 43 10.40 7.87 -23.48
N THR A 44 10.38 7.59 -24.77
CA THR A 44 9.15 7.47 -25.55
C THR A 44 8.42 6.23 -25.05
N ASP A 45 7.74 6.37 -23.92
CA ASP A 45 6.67 5.48 -23.53
C ASP A 45 5.66 5.57 -24.66
N LEU A 46 5.66 4.56 -25.54
CA LEU A 46 4.46 4.20 -26.26
C LEU A 46 3.39 4.11 -25.17
N GLU A 47 2.43 5.03 -25.22
CA GLU A 47 1.31 5.13 -24.29
C GLU A 47 0.50 3.83 -24.43
N TYR A 48 0.94 2.80 -23.72
CA TYR A 48 0.29 1.51 -23.68
C TYR A 48 -0.98 1.69 -22.86
N GLU A 49 -2.10 1.81 -23.56
CA GLU A 49 -3.41 1.88 -22.92
C GLU A 49 -3.82 0.47 -22.50
N TYR A 50 -3.78 0.20 -21.20
CA TYR A 50 -4.21 -1.08 -20.67
C TYR A 50 -5.72 -1.26 -20.85
N LYS A 51 -6.10 -2.29 -21.60
CA LYS A 51 -7.50 -2.58 -21.91
C LYS A 51 -8.16 -3.38 -20.79
N LEU A 52 -8.50 -2.69 -19.70
CA LEU A 52 -9.14 -3.27 -18.51
C LEU A 52 -10.34 -4.16 -18.85
N PHE A 53 -11.23 -3.67 -19.73
CA PHE A 53 -12.44 -4.38 -20.11
C PHE A 53 -12.18 -5.69 -20.84
N GLU A 54 -11.28 -5.68 -21.82
CA GLU A 54 -10.96 -6.88 -22.60
C GLU A 54 -10.34 -7.95 -21.69
N ASN A 55 -9.49 -7.53 -20.75
CA ASN A 55 -8.76 -8.44 -19.87
C ASN A 55 -9.60 -9.00 -18.70
N TYR A 56 -10.65 -8.31 -18.29
CA TYR A 56 -11.54 -8.75 -17.21
C TYR A 56 -12.99 -8.97 -17.65
N PHE A 57 -13.22 -9.20 -18.93
CA PHE A 57 -14.57 -9.37 -19.47
C PHE A 57 -15.40 -10.46 -18.74
N PRO A 58 -14.87 -11.67 -18.48
CA PRO A 58 -15.63 -12.67 -17.72
C PRO A 58 -16.00 -12.21 -16.32
N LEU A 59 -15.11 -11.47 -15.66
CA LEU A 59 -15.34 -10.92 -14.32
C LEU A 59 -16.41 -9.81 -14.34
N LEU A 60 -16.42 -8.97 -15.38
CA LEU A 60 -17.45 -7.97 -15.56
C LEU A 60 -18.85 -8.62 -15.65
N LEU A 61 -18.98 -9.73 -16.38
CA LEU A 61 -20.25 -10.48 -16.45
C LEU A 61 -20.68 -11.02 -15.10
N VAL A 62 -19.73 -11.54 -14.31
CA VAL A 62 -20.00 -11.96 -12.91
C VAL A 62 -20.56 -10.78 -12.12
N LEU A 63 -19.91 -9.63 -12.15
CA LEU A 63 -20.32 -8.44 -11.39
C LEU A 63 -21.72 -7.94 -11.77
N ILE A 64 -22.07 -7.98 -13.06
CA ILE A 64 -23.40 -7.59 -13.57
C ILE A 64 -24.48 -8.57 -13.10
N SER A 65 -24.14 -9.85 -13.01
CA SER A 65 -25.08 -10.90 -12.57
C SER A 65 -25.36 -10.88 -11.06
N LEU A 66 -24.59 -10.12 -10.28
CA LEU A 66 -24.77 -10.05 -8.83
C LEU A 66 -26.09 -9.36 -8.45
N PRO A 67 -26.80 -9.87 -7.44
CA PRO A 67 -27.97 -9.18 -6.92
C PRO A 67 -27.58 -7.86 -6.24
N LYS A 68 -28.48 -6.87 -6.29
CA LYS A 68 -28.22 -5.47 -5.89
C LYS A 68 -27.61 -5.32 -4.49
N ASN A 69 -28.04 -6.14 -3.54
CA ASN A 69 -27.53 -6.13 -2.17
C ASN A 69 -26.04 -6.49 -2.09
N GLU A 70 -25.56 -7.40 -2.93
CA GLU A 70 -24.15 -7.80 -2.99
C GLU A 70 -23.31 -6.72 -3.67
N THR A 71 -23.84 -6.11 -4.74
CA THR A 71 -23.21 -4.95 -5.39
C THR A 71 -23.05 -3.78 -4.41
N GLU A 72 -24.08 -3.45 -3.63
CA GLU A 72 -24.03 -2.40 -2.60
C GLU A 72 -22.99 -2.72 -1.51
N SER A 73 -22.83 -3.99 -1.16
CA SER A 73 -21.78 -4.43 -0.22
C SER A 73 -20.38 -4.24 -0.79
N LEU A 74 -20.18 -4.50 -2.08
CA LEU A 74 -18.89 -4.25 -2.76
C LEU A 74 -18.56 -2.77 -2.83
N GLU A 75 -19.56 -1.93 -3.16
CA GLU A 75 -19.40 -0.48 -3.15
C GLU A 75 -19.00 0.05 -1.77
N LYS A 76 -19.50 -0.56 -0.70
CA LYS A 76 -19.10 -0.20 0.67
C LYS A 76 -17.60 -0.45 0.90
N TYR A 77 -17.07 -1.60 0.49
CA TYR A 77 -15.63 -1.89 0.62
C TYR A 77 -14.78 -0.94 -0.22
N MET A 78 -15.23 -0.59 -1.44
CA MET A 78 -14.59 0.41 -2.28
C MET A 78 -14.56 1.79 -1.60
N ASN A 79 -15.70 2.24 -1.06
CA ASN A 79 -15.82 3.52 -0.35
C ASN A 79 -15.00 3.56 0.95
N GLN A 80 -14.86 2.41 1.61
CA GLN A 80 -14.01 2.23 2.79
C GLN A 80 -12.53 1.97 2.43
N ARG A 81 -12.21 1.88 1.14
CA ARG A 81 -10.88 1.59 0.59
C ARG A 81 -10.26 0.27 1.12
N THR A 82 -11.09 -0.70 1.51
CA THR A 82 -10.61 -2.04 1.92
C THR A 82 -10.50 -2.95 0.70
N TYR A 83 -9.56 -2.62 -0.19
CA TYR A 83 -9.39 -3.30 -1.49
C TYR A 83 -9.10 -4.80 -1.37
N ALA A 84 -8.38 -5.23 -0.33
CA ALA A 84 -8.14 -6.65 -0.07
C ALA A 84 -9.43 -7.42 0.26
N GLU A 85 -10.33 -6.83 1.04
CA GLU A 85 -11.63 -7.44 1.37
C GLU A 85 -12.55 -7.47 0.14
N LEU A 86 -12.55 -6.39 -0.63
CA LEU A 86 -13.28 -6.29 -1.90
C LEU A 86 -12.86 -7.40 -2.86
N LYS A 87 -11.55 -7.56 -3.08
CA LYS A 87 -11.00 -8.59 -3.96
C LYS A 87 -11.39 -9.99 -3.50
N ARG A 88 -11.20 -10.30 -2.21
CA ARG A 88 -11.57 -11.60 -1.62
C ARG A 88 -13.04 -11.94 -1.86
N MET A 89 -13.94 -10.98 -1.66
CA MET A 89 -15.37 -11.18 -1.90
C MET A 89 -15.63 -11.50 -3.37
N ILE A 90 -15.02 -10.74 -4.29
CA ILE A 90 -15.15 -10.95 -5.72
C ILE A 90 -14.63 -12.34 -6.14
N ASP A 91 -13.47 -12.77 -5.63
CA ASP A 91 -12.90 -14.09 -5.90
C ASP A 91 -13.79 -15.22 -5.39
N GLU A 92 -14.39 -15.06 -4.20
CA GLU A 92 -15.37 -16.00 -3.66
C GLU A 92 -16.61 -16.10 -4.56
N LYS A 93 -17.08 -14.99 -5.12
CA LYS A 93 -18.22 -14.99 -6.07
C LYS A 93 -17.85 -15.63 -7.38
N GLN A 94 -16.70 -15.32 -7.94
CA GLN A 94 -16.23 -15.91 -9.20
C GLN A 94 -16.16 -17.44 -9.13
N LYS A 95 -15.81 -18.02 -7.97
CA LYS A 95 -15.79 -19.48 -7.77
C LYS A 95 -17.17 -20.13 -7.80
N VAL A 96 -18.23 -19.39 -7.50
CA VAL A 96 -19.60 -19.91 -7.34
C VAL A 96 -20.50 -19.50 -8.52
N SER A 97 -20.13 -18.46 -9.26
CA SER A 97 -20.88 -17.96 -10.41
C SER A 97 -20.79 -18.90 -11.60
N ASP A 98 -21.95 -19.30 -12.13
CA ASP A 98 -22.07 -19.92 -13.45
C ASP A 98 -22.50 -18.84 -14.45
N ILE A 99 -21.54 -18.33 -15.24
CA ILE A 99 -21.78 -17.32 -16.28
C ILE A 99 -22.03 -17.92 -17.66
N SER A 100 -22.09 -19.25 -17.77
CA SER A 100 -22.19 -19.94 -19.06
C SER A 100 -23.42 -19.49 -19.84
N GLU A 101 -24.56 -19.33 -19.17
CA GLU A 101 -25.82 -18.88 -19.78
C GLU A 101 -25.71 -17.44 -20.34
N LEU A 102 -25.14 -16.51 -19.55
CA LEU A 102 -24.89 -15.11 -19.96
C LEU A 102 -23.95 -15.00 -21.16
N VAL A 103 -22.87 -15.78 -21.18
CA VAL A 103 -21.92 -15.81 -22.31
C VAL A 103 -22.62 -16.32 -23.56
N THR A 104 -23.42 -17.39 -23.45
CA THR A 104 -24.14 -17.97 -24.59
C THR A 104 -25.18 -16.99 -25.15
N GLU A 105 -25.87 -16.24 -24.30
CA GLU A 105 -26.83 -15.20 -24.72
C GLU A 105 -26.15 -14.03 -25.44
N LEU A 106 -24.98 -13.59 -24.97
CA LEU A 106 -24.22 -12.50 -25.59
C LEU A 106 -23.65 -12.91 -26.95
N GLU A 107 -23.12 -14.13 -27.07
CA GLU A 107 -22.63 -14.68 -28.34
C GLU A 107 -23.75 -14.81 -29.39
N GLN A 108 -24.97 -15.15 -28.96
CA GLN A 108 -26.13 -15.24 -29.86
C GLN A 108 -26.66 -13.88 -30.31
N ASN A 109 -26.55 -12.85 -29.45
CA ASN A 109 -27.12 -11.54 -29.71
C ASN A 109 -26.17 -10.57 -30.45
N ASN A 110 -24.90 -10.93 -30.66
CA ASN A 110 -23.92 -10.14 -31.42
C ASN A 110 -23.81 -8.69 -30.91
N THR A 111 -23.95 -8.51 -29.59
CA THR A 111 -23.98 -7.19 -28.94
C THR A 111 -22.62 -6.52 -28.97
N ASP A 112 -22.57 -5.28 -29.47
CA ASP A 112 -21.38 -4.44 -29.44
C ASP A 112 -21.12 -3.97 -27.99
N LEU A 113 -20.00 -4.42 -27.42
CA LEU A 113 -19.60 -4.12 -26.05
C LEU A 113 -19.28 -2.63 -25.82
N SER A 114 -19.02 -1.88 -26.89
CA SER A 114 -18.78 -0.45 -26.79
C SER A 114 -20.05 0.33 -26.38
N GLU A 115 -21.24 -0.14 -26.77
CA GLU A 115 -22.52 0.43 -26.33
C GLU A 115 -22.80 0.15 -24.85
N PHE A 116 -22.32 -0.98 -24.30
CA PHE A 116 -22.51 -1.33 -22.89
C PHE A 116 -21.88 -0.31 -21.94
N LEU A 117 -20.71 0.24 -22.28
CA LEU A 117 -20.01 1.25 -21.47
C LEU A 117 -20.73 2.61 -21.44
N THR A 118 -21.58 2.89 -22.43
CA THR A 118 -22.28 4.18 -22.54
C THR A 118 -23.51 4.31 -21.62
N VAL A 119 -23.96 3.21 -21.03
CA VAL A 119 -25.11 3.19 -20.12
C VAL A 119 -24.65 3.60 -18.71
N ILE A 120 -25.22 4.69 -18.18
CA ILE A 120 -24.82 5.32 -16.91
C ILE A 120 -24.82 4.33 -15.72
N ASP A 121 -25.77 3.38 -15.70
CA ASP A 121 -25.86 2.36 -14.64
C ASP A 121 -24.69 1.36 -14.63
N ASN A 122 -23.88 1.31 -15.69
CA ASN A 122 -22.75 0.39 -15.80
C ASN A 122 -21.43 0.96 -15.27
N GLN A 123 -21.33 2.28 -15.06
CA GLN A 123 -20.12 2.92 -14.51
C GLN A 123 -19.71 2.36 -13.15
N LYS A 124 -20.68 1.96 -12.31
CA LYS A 124 -20.39 1.33 -11.02
C LYS A 124 -19.65 -0.01 -11.14
N TYR A 125 -19.95 -0.80 -12.19
CA TYR A 125 -19.27 -2.07 -12.41
C TYR A 125 -17.85 -1.84 -12.94
N VAL A 126 -17.67 -0.79 -13.75
CA VAL A 126 -16.34 -0.32 -14.17
C VAL A 126 -15.49 0.05 -12.95
N SER A 127 -16.01 0.87 -12.04
CA SER A 127 -15.26 1.28 -10.85
C SER A 127 -14.93 0.08 -9.93
N LEU A 128 -15.82 -0.91 -9.83
CA LEU A 128 -15.55 -2.14 -9.08
C LEU A 128 -14.44 -2.97 -9.75
N LEU A 129 -14.42 -3.00 -11.09
CA LEU A 129 -13.39 -3.69 -11.87
C LEU A 129 -12.02 -3.01 -11.74
N GLU A 130 -11.98 -1.68 -11.78
CA GLU A 130 -10.78 -0.89 -11.50
C GLU A 130 -10.26 -1.14 -10.09
N ALA A 131 -11.15 -1.12 -9.08
CA ALA A 131 -10.81 -1.39 -7.69
C ALA A 131 -10.24 -2.81 -7.51
N TYR A 132 -10.83 -3.81 -8.19
CA TYR A 132 -10.32 -5.19 -8.21
C TYR A 132 -8.94 -5.28 -8.84
N HIS A 133 -8.73 -4.59 -9.97
CA HIS A 133 -7.43 -4.56 -10.63
C HIS A 133 -6.36 -3.91 -9.74
N ASN A 134 -6.67 -2.78 -9.12
CA ASN A 134 -5.79 -2.12 -8.16
C ASN A 134 -5.45 -3.03 -6.97
N ALA A 135 -6.43 -3.78 -6.45
CA ALA A 135 -6.20 -4.77 -5.39
C ALA A 135 -5.19 -5.84 -5.82
N SER A 136 -5.24 -6.28 -7.07
CA SER A 136 -4.29 -7.26 -7.62
C SER A 136 -2.87 -6.67 -7.72
N ILE A 137 -2.75 -5.40 -8.14
CA ILE A 137 -1.46 -4.68 -8.16
C ILE A 137 -0.89 -4.54 -6.75
N TYR A 138 -1.72 -4.16 -5.76
CA TYR A 138 -1.30 -4.09 -4.36
C TYR A 138 -0.83 -5.44 -3.84
N ASN A 139 -1.50 -6.53 -4.22
CA ASN A 139 -1.08 -7.86 -3.82
C ASN A 139 0.27 -8.25 -4.43
N ALA A 140 0.52 -7.89 -5.69
CA ALA A 140 1.82 -8.08 -6.33
C ALA A 140 2.93 -7.25 -5.66
N ILE A 141 2.67 -5.97 -5.36
CA ILE A 141 3.59 -5.10 -4.60
C ILE A 141 3.92 -5.73 -3.25
N ARG A 142 2.89 -6.16 -2.51
CA ARG A 142 3.05 -6.86 -1.23
C ARG A 142 3.91 -8.10 -1.38
N GLY A 143 3.69 -8.91 -2.42
CA GLY A 143 4.49 -10.11 -2.69
C GLY A 143 5.98 -9.79 -2.86
N VAL A 144 6.31 -8.77 -3.66
CA VAL A 144 7.71 -8.34 -3.88
C VAL A 144 8.33 -7.84 -2.57
N TRP A 145 7.60 -7.05 -1.80
CA TRP A 145 8.08 -6.54 -0.51
C TRP A 145 8.26 -7.66 0.52
N SER A 146 7.33 -8.61 0.59
CA SER A 146 7.46 -9.80 1.43
C SER A 146 8.69 -10.62 1.04
N ALA A 147 9.00 -10.77 -0.25
CA ALA A 147 10.20 -11.48 -0.70
C ALA A 147 11.50 -10.82 -0.20
N GLN A 148 11.52 -9.49 -0.09
CA GLN A 148 12.65 -8.72 0.43
C GLN A 148 12.72 -8.70 1.96
N LEU A 149 11.57 -8.57 2.63
CA LEU A 149 11.48 -8.39 4.08
C LEU A 149 11.53 -9.71 4.86
N ASN A 150 10.87 -10.76 4.37
CA ASN A 150 10.75 -12.03 5.10
C ASN A 150 12.10 -12.68 5.46
N PRO A 151 13.15 -12.64 4.60
CA PRO A 151 14.47 -13.14 4.96
C PRO A 151 15.14 -12.36 6.10
N LEU A 152 14.79 -11.08 6.28
CA LEU A 152 15.36 -10.21 7.31
C LEU A 152 14.54 -10.26 8.61
N LEU A 153 13.22 -10.27 8.47
CA LEU A 153 12.29 -10.17 9.57
C LEU A 153 11.06 -11.04 9.28
N PRO A 154 10.82 -12.14 10.02
CA PRO A 154 9.68 -13.01 9.79
C PRO A 154 8.32 -12.29 9.94
N PRO A 155 7.24 -12.74 9.28
CA PRO A 155 5.94 -12.07 9.31
C PRO A 155 5.37 -11.83 10.72
N ILE A 156 5.52 -12.80 11.63
CA ILE A 156 5.07 -12.66 13.01
C ILE A 156 5.83 -11.57 13.78
N ASP A 157 7.12 -11.39 13.46
CA ASP A 157 7.94 -10.33 14.04
C ASP A 157 7.55 -8.96 13.45
N GLN A 158 7.25 -8.90 12.13
CA GLN A 158 6.70 -7.70 11.48
C GLN A 158 5.38 -7.26 12.13
N LEU A 159 4.46 -8.20 12.34
CA LEU A 159 3.19 -7.94 13.01
C LEU A 159 3.38 -7.42 14.43
N ALA A 160 4.29 -8.02 15.20
CA ALA A 160 4.60 -7.58 16.56
C ALA A 160 5.09 -6.12 16.60
N ILE A 161 5.96 -5.74 15.67
CA ILE A 161 6.48 -4.38 15.54
C ILE A 161 5.37 -3.40 15.13
N LEU A 162 4.53 -3.77 14.17
CA LEU A 162 3.40 -2.96 13.73
C LEU A 162 2.40 -2.73 14.88
N GLU A 163 2.06 -3.76 15.64
CA GLU A 163 1.20 -3.63 16.83
C GLU A 163 1.80 -2.69 17.88
N TYR A 164 3.11 -2.77 18.11
CA TYR A 164 3.80 -1.85 19.01
C TYR A 164 3.65 -0.39 18.55
N PHE A 165 3.91 -0.08 17.28
CA PHE A 165 3.80 1.27 16.77
C PHE A 165 2.36 1.78 16.74
N ALA A 166 1.38 0.91 16.44
CA ALA A 166 -0.04 1.25 16.53
C ALA A 166 -0.44 1.61 17.98
N GLU A 167 0.01 0.82 18.96
CA GLU A 167 -0.22 1.06 20.39
C GLU A 167 0.46 2.36 20.85
N LYS A 168 1.71 2.59 20.46
CA LYS A 168 2.47 3.82 20.75
C LYS A 168 1.77 5.05 20.17
N ARG A 169 1.34 5.01 18.91
CA ARG A 169 0.62 6.10 18.25
C ARG A 169 -0.70 6.41 18.94
N SER A 170 -1.48 5.39 19.29
CA SER A 170 -2.72 5.54 20.07
C SER A 170 -2.46 6.21 21.43
N ASN A 171 -1.41 5.78 22.13
CA ASN A 171 -1.00 6.37 23.40
C ASN A 171 -0.52 7.82 23.25
N GLU A 172 0.24 8.15 22.21
CA GLU A 172 0.65 9.53 21.90
C GLU A 172 -0.56 10.42 21.60
N HIS A 173 -1.50 9.96 20.77
CA HIS A 173 -2.77 10.67 20.53
C HIS A 173 -3.55 10.88 21.82
N PHE A 174 -3.61 9.87 22.69
CA PHE A 174 -4.27 9.98 24.00
C PHE A 174 -3.56 10.99 24.92
N ARG A 175 -2.23 11.14 24.81
CA ARG A 175 -1.44 12.11 25.57
C ARG A 175 -1.46 13.52 24.97
N GLN A 176 -1.84 13.68 23.70
CA GLN A 176 -2.05 15.01 23.12
C GLN A 176 -3.17 15.75 23.86
N SER A 177 -2.92 17.01 24.20
CA SER A 177 -3.91 17.86 24.85
C SER A 177 -5.17 18.01 23.99
N PHE A 178 -6.33 18.22 24.63
CA PHE A 178 -7.58 18.50 23.93
C PHE A 178 -7.42 19.64 22.91
N TRP A 179 -6.68 20.70 23.28
CA TRP A 179 -6.41 21.86 22.43
C TRP A 179 -5.54 21.54 21.22
N SER A 180 -4.54 20.66 21.34
CA SER A 180 -3.72 20.24 20.20
C SER A 180 -4.51 19.38 19.22
N ARG A 181 -5.43 18.53 19.71
CA ARG A 181 -6.32 17.75 18.84
C ARG A 181 -7.32 18.64 18.11
N LEU A 182 -7.92 19.60 18.84
CA LEU A 182 -8.83 20.58 18.25
C LEU A 182 -8.11 21.43 17.19
N TRP A 183 -6.88 21.86 17.47
CA TRP A 183 -6.08 22.64 16.53
C TRP A 183 -5.63 21.85 15.30
N ALA A 184 -5.28 20.57 15.47
CA ALA A 184 -4.99 19.67 14.34
C ALA A 184 -6.22 19.45 13.46
N ALA A 185 -7.41 19.25 14.06
CA ALA A 185 -8.66 19.12 13.33
C ALA A 185 -9.05 20.41 12.58
N ILE A 186 -8.91 21.58 13.22
CA ILE A 186 -9.14 22.88 12.59
C ILE A 186 -8.14 23.09 11.44
N ARG A 187 -6.87 22.71 11.63
CA ARG A 187 -5.85 22.85 10.59
C ARG A 187 -6.14 21.93 9.42
N SER A 188 -6.43 20.65 9.64
CA SER A 188 -6.81 19.71 8.58
C SER A 188 -8.06 20.17 7.83
N TRP A 189 -9.04 20.75 8.54
CA TRP A 189 -10.22 21.36 7.94
C TRP A 189 -9.89 22.59 7.08
N LEU A 190 -8.93 23.42 7.49
CA LEU A 190 -8.48 24.61 6.75
C LEU A 190 -7.55 24.30 5.57
N THR A 191 -6.68 23.30 5.72
CA THR A 191 -5.67 22.96 4.70
C THR A 191 -6.14 21.87 3.74
N GLY A 192 -7.24 21.18 4.05
CA GLY A 192 -7.76 20.06 3.25
C GLY A 192 -6.84 18.85 3.17
N LYS A 193 -5.68 18.88 3.84
CA LYS A 193 -4.73 17.76 3.87
C LYS A 193 -5.17 16.79 4.95
N GLN A 194 -5.64 15.63 4.53
CA GLN A 194 -5.59 14.44 5.37
C GLN A 194 -4.16 13.89 5.30
N GLU A 195 -3.55 13.64 6.47
CA GLU A 195 -2.23 13.03 6.59
C GLU A 195 -2.35 11.50 6.38
N PHE A 196 -2.81 11.08 5.21
CA PHE A 196 -2.68 9.69 4.78
C PHE A 196 -1.57 9.64 3.75
N ILE A 197 -0.47 8.97 4.10
CA ILE A 197 0.54 8.57 3.13
C ILE A 197 -0.08 7.36 2.42
N GLU A 198 -0.76 7.65 1.32
CA GLU A 198 -1.46 6.65 0.52
C GLU A 198 -0.44 5.89 -0.33
N CYS A 199 -0.41 4.57 -0.21
CA CYS A 199 0.23 3.73 -1.21
C CYS A 199 -0.73 3.69 -2.41
N ASN A 200 -0.48 4.49 -3.45
CA ASN A 200 -1.32 4.48 -4.65
C ASN A 200 -0.96 3.25 -5.51
N ALA A 201 -1.93 2.54 -6.08
CA ALA A 201 -1.67 1.46 -7.05
C ALA A 201 -1.01 1.96 -8.34
N ASP A 202 -1.02 3.27 -8.58
CA ASP A 202 -0.25 3.91 -9.66
C ASP A 202 1.24 4.07 -9.31
N GLU A 203 1.63 3.85 -8.05
CA GLU A 203 2.98 4.04 -7.55
C GLU A 203 3.49 2.78 -6.79
N PRO A 204 4.53 2.10 -7.30
CA PRO A 204 5.38 2.51 -8.41
C PRO A 204 4.79 2.15 -9.78
N ARG A 205 5.08 2.97 -10.79
CA ARG A 205 4.58 2.77 -12.16
C ARG A 205 5.16 1.50 -12.79
N CYS A 206 6.40 1.17 -12.45
CA CYS A 206 7.05 -0.07 -12.92
C CYS A 206 6.26 -1.33 -12.53
N MET A 207 5.71 -1.42 -11.31
CA MET A 207 4.94 -2.60 -10.89
C MET A 207 3.61 -2.71 -11.62
N ARG A 208 2.91 -1.60 -11.76
CA ARG A 208 1.67 -1.56 -12.54
C ARG A 208 1.90 -2.00 -13.99
N ARG A 209 2.93 -1.45 -14.62
CA ARG A 209 3.35 -1.81 -15.99
C ARG A 209 3.65 -3.30 -16.14
N ILE A 210 4.40 -3.87 -15.19
CA ILE A 210 4.70 -5.32 -15.17
C ILE A 210 3.40 -6.12 -15.11
N VAL A 211 2.53 -5.83 -14.13
CA VAL A 211 1.28 -6.58 -13.91
C VAL A 211 0.30 -6.46 -15.10
N GLU A 212 0.21 -5.28 -15.70
CA GLU A 212 -0.67 -5.01 -16.85
C GLU A 212 -0.20 -5.70 -18.13
N GLN A 213 1.11 -5.95 -18.30
CA GLN A 213 1.66 -6.66 -19.46
C GLN A 213 1.64 -8.18 -19.31
N LEU A 214 1.48 -8.69 -18.08
CA LEU A 214 1.32 -10.13 -17.86
C LEU A 214 0.05 -10.66 -18.53
N PRO A 215 0.11 -11.85 -19.15
CA PRO A 215 -1.09 -12.56 -19.60
C PRO A 215 -1.96 -12.94 -18.38
N LEU A 216 -3.26 -13.13 -18.62
CA LEU A 216 -4.23 -13.35 -17.54
C LEU A 216 -3.87 -14.57 -16.67
N GLU A 217 -3.41 -15.65 -17.28
CA GLU A 217 -3.04 -16.88 -16.58
C GLU A 217 -1.90 -16.64 -15.60
N THR A 218 -0.82 -15.99 -16.05
CA THR A 218 0.33 -15.65 -15.21
C THR A 218 -0.03 -14.61 -14.16
N ARG A 219 -0.97 -13.71 -14.45
CA ARG A 219 -1.44 -12.74 -13.46
C ARG A 219 -2.21 -13.41 -12.32
N VAL A 220 -3.06 -14.39 -12.63
CA VAL A 220 -3.75 -15.22 -11.62
C VAL A 220 -2.74 -16.06 -10.82
N GLU A 221 -1.70 -16.58 -11.48
CA GLU A 221 -0.63 -17.29 -10.81
C GLU A 221 0.16 -16.39 -9.84
N LEU A 222 0.55 -15.20 -10.29
CA LEU A 222 1.22 -14.18 -9.47
C LEU A 222 0.39 -13.80 -8.26
N ASP A 223 -0.90 -13.55 -8.47
CA ASP A 223 -1.83 -13.15 -7.43
C ASP A 223 -1.99 -14.25 -6.36
N LYS A 224 -2.15 -15.50 -6.80
CA LYS A 224 -2.19 -16.66 -5.91
C LYS A 224 -0.88 -16.86 -5.16
N ALA A 225 0.26 -16.74 -5.84
CA ALA A 225 1.59 -16.90 -5.24
C ALA A 225 1.82 -15.85 -4.15
N ALA A 226 1.44 -14.59 -4.41
CA ALA A 226 1.48 -13.54 -3.42
C ALA A 226 0.57 -13.86 -2.22
N GLU A 227 -0.68 -14.30 -2.44
CA GLU A 227 -1.61 -14.70 -1.37
C GLU A 227 -1.08 -15.86 -0.51
N THR A 228 -0.46 -16.87 -1.10
CA THR A 228 0.06 -18.05 -0.39
C THR A 228 1.49 -17.88 0.13
N GLU A 229 2.06 -16.68 0.01
CA GLU A 229 3.46 -16.38 0.37
C GLU A 229 4.48 -17.28 -0.35
N ASP A 230 4.19 -17.71 -1.57
CA ASP A 230 5.15 -18.40 -2.43
C ASP A 230 6.05 -17.37 -3.12
N LEU A 231 6.97 -16.81 -2.33
CA LEU A 231 7.84 -15.71 -2.74
C LEU A 231 8.78 -16.09 -3.90
N GLY A 232 9.05 -17.38 -4.08
CA GLY A 232 9.88 -17.88 -5.18
C GLY A 232 9.18 -17.73 -6.52
N ILE A 233 7.88 -18.08 -6.59
CA ILE A 233 7.07 -17.89 -7.81
C ILE A 233 6.90 -16.39 -8.10
N VAL A 234 6.64 -15.58 -7.07
CA VAL A 234 6.52 -14.12 -7.23
C VAL A 234 7.79 -13.52 -7.84
N ASP A 235 8.97 -13.82 -7.28
CA ASP A 235 10.24 -13.28 -7.77
C ASP A 235 10.55 -13.77 -9.20
N ASN A 236 10.24 -15.02 -9.52
CA ASN A 236 10.42 -15.57 -10.87
C ASN A 236 9.57 -14.84 -11.91
N ILE A 237 8.26 -14.70 -11.66
CA ILE A 237 7.33 -14.04 -12.59
C ILE A 237 7.72 -12.58 -12.80
N ILE A 238 8.00 -11.86 -11.71
CA ILE A 238 8.37 -10.45 -11.79
C ILE A 238 9.71 -10.28 -12.52
N THR A 239 10.71 -11.11 -12.24
CA THR A 239 12.03 -11.02 -12.88
C THR A 239 11.98 -11.39 -14.36
N GLU A 240 11.21 -12.41 -14.72
CA GLU A 240 11.00 -12.81 -16.12
C GLU A 240 10.35 -11.66 -16.91
N GLU A 241 9.26 -11.08 -16.39
CA GLU A 241 8.58 -9.98 -17.08
C GLU A 241 9.42 -8.71 -17.09
N LEU A 242 10.13 -8.40 -15.99
CA LEU A 242 11.07 -7.28 -15.92
C LEU A 242 12.16 -7.39 -17.00
N SER A 243 12.60 -8.60 -17.34
CA SER A 243 13.62 -8.82 -18.39
C SER A 243 13.16 -8.32 -19.77
N ASN A 244 11.85 -8.35 -20.04
CA ASN A 244 11.20 -7.90 -21.26
C ASN A 244 10.93 -6.38 -21.28
N GLN A 245 11.08 -5.69 -20.14
CA GLN A 245 10.84 -4.25 -20.03
C GLN A 245 12.02 -3.39 -20.52
N PRO A 246 11.78 -2.12 -20.92
CA PRO A 246 12.85 -1.19 -21.24
C PRO A 246 13.73 -0.89 -20.01
N GLU A 247 14.96 -0.46 -20.28
CA GLU A 247 15.95 -0.18 -19.23
C GLU A 247 15.48 0.87 -18.21
N SER A 248 14.66 1.83 -18.64
CA SER A 248 14.06 2.83 -17.75
C SER A 248 13.18 2.20 -16.67
N ALA A 249 12.34 1.24 -17.03
CA ALA A 249 11.46 0.53 -16.09
C ALA A 249 12.26 -0.41 -15.17
N LYS A 250 13.33 -1.02 -15.68
CA LYS A 250 14.28 -1.81 -14.87
C LYS A 250 14.93 -0.97 -13.79
N MET A 251 15.43 0.21 -14.16
CA MET A 251 16.07 1.13 -13.23
C MET A 251 15.06 1.68 -12.21
N GLU A 252 13.84 2.00 -12.62
CA GLU A 252 12.76 2.42 -11.70
C GLU A 252 12.46 1.32 -10.68
N PHE A 253 12.32 0.07 -11.13
CA PHE A 253 12.04 -1.07 -10.26
C PHE A 253 13.15 -1.28 -9.22
N GLU A 254 14.42 -1.27 -9.64
CA GLU A 254 15.55 -1.44 -8.71
C GLU A 254 15.64 -0.29 -7.70
N LEU A 255 15.42 0.95 -8.13
CA LEU A 255 15.38 2.10 -7.23
C LEU A 255 14.26 1.97 -6.20
N TRP A 256 13.05 1.62 -6.65
CA TRP A 256 11.90 1.42 -5.77
C TRP A 256 12.11 0.26 -4.79
N LYS A 257 12.61 -0.88 -5.29
CA LYS A 257 12.91 -2.07 -4.48
C LYS A 257 13.97 -1.78 -3.42
N SER A 258 15.05 -1.09 -3.80
CA SER A 258 16.12 -0.74 -2.86
C SER A 258 15.67 0.25 -1.78
N ALA A 259 14.75 1.17 -2.11
CA ALA A 259 14.19 2.12 -1.16
C ALA A 259 13.35 1.44 -0.06
N ASN A 260 12.75 0.28 -0.34
CA ASN A 260 11.96 -0.49 0.62
C ASN A 260 12.81 -1.42 1.49
N SER A 261 13.82 -0.86 2.15
CA SER A 261 14.66 -1.59 3.10
C SER A 261 14.28 -1.26 4.54
N PRO A 262 14.37 -2.22 5.49
CA PRO A 262 14.17 -1.89 6.89
C PRO A 262 15.14 -0.79 7.35
N PRO A 263 14.70 0.06 8.28
CA PRO A 263 15.49 1.16 8.80
C PRO A 263 16.73 0.59 9.52
N GLN A 264 17.87 1.28 9.39
CA GLN A 264 19.14 0.81 9.95
C GLN A 264 19.06 0.43 11.44
N PRO A 265 18.38 1.19 12.32
CA PRO A 265 18.25 0.78 13.73
C PRO A 265 17.57 -0.58 13.92
N LEU A 266 16.62 -0.96 13.06
CA LEU A 266 15.98 -2.26 13.12
C LEU A 266 16.90 -3.36 12.59
N LEU A 267 17.66 -3.08 11.54
CA LEU A 267 18.72 -3.99 11.06
C LEU A 267 19.78 -4.22 12.12
N ASP A 268 20.16 -3.19 12.88
CA ASP A 268 21.13 -3.31 13.98
C ASP A 268 20.56 -4.17 15.12
N ILE A 269 19.28 -4.01 15.48
CA ILE A 269 18.61 -4.91 16.45
C ILE A 269 18.64 -6.36 15.96
N ILE A 270 18.53 -6.58 14.65
CA ILE A 270 18.59 -7.93 14.06
C ILE A 270 20.01 -8.48 14.04
N ALA A 271 21.00 -7.66 13.71
CA ALA A 271 22.39 -8.06 13.63
C ALA A 271 23.04 -8.28 15.01
N ASP A 272 22.64 -7.49 16.01
CA ASP A 272 23.21 -7.53 17.37
C ASP A 272 22.68 -8.70 18.22
N LYS A 273 21.77 -9.53 17.70
CA LYS A 273 21.18 -10.65 18.44
C LYS A 273 22.25 -11.67 18.83
N THR A 274 22.26 -12.03 20.10
CA THR A 274 23.04 -13.16 20.58
C THR A 274 22.41 -14.48 20.14
N GLU A 275 23.22 -15.54 20.04
CA GLU A 275 22.73 -16.89 19.70
C GLU A 275 21.63 -17.38 20.66
N ILE A 276 21.67 -16.95 21.93
CA ILE A 276 20.67 -17.29 22.93
C ILE A 276 19.36 -16.56 22.65
N GLU A 277 19.42 -15.28 22.30
CA GLU A 277 18.24 -14.50 21.93
C GLU A 277 17.60 -15.04 20.66
N GLU A 278 18.38 -15.39 19.63
CA GLU A 278 17.81 -15.95 18.40
C GLU A 278 17.06 -17.26 18.68
N ARG A 279 17.66 -18.19 19.45
CA ARG A 279 16.96 -19.42 19.87
C ARG A 279 15.72 -19.15 20.72
N ALA A 280 15.72 -18.09 21.53
CA ALA A 280 14.55 -17.71 22.31
C ALA A 280 13.43 -17.18 21.40
N LEU A 281 13.77 -16.32 20.44
CA LEU A 281 12.84 -15.78 19.45
C LEU A 281 12.26 -16.88 18.57
N GLU A 282 13.08 -17.82 18.09
CA GLU A 282 12.62 -19.00 17.35
C GLU A 282 11.55 -19.78 18.13
N ARG A 283 11.73 -19.94 19.45
CA ARG A 283 10.71 -20.57 20.30
C ARG A 283 9.46 -19.72 20.41
N LEU A 284 9.59 -18.40 20.61
CA LEU A 284 8.42 -17.51 20.67
C LEU A 284 7.61 -17.57 19.36
N ARG A 285 8.30 -17.60 18.21
CA ARG A 285 7.70 -17.78 16.89
C ARG A 285 6.98 -19.13 16.78
N ALA A 286 7.63 -20.22 17.19
CA ALA A 286 7.06 -21.57 17.12
C ALA A 286 5.80 -21.77 17.98
N TYR A 287 5.60 -20.94 19.01
CA TYR A 287 4.41 -20.95 19.87
C TYR A 287 3.46 -19.77 19.61
N ASP A 288 3.65 -19.02 18.53
CA ASP A 288 2.85 -17.85 18.14
C ASP A 288 2.68 -16.81 19.26
N LEU A 289 3.73 -16.59 20.07
CA LEU A 289 3.72 -15.70 21.23
C LEU A 289 3.93 -14.23 20.83
N LEU A 290 2.98 -13.69 20.08
CA LEU A 290 3.02 -12.34 19.51
C LEU A 290 3.30 -11.25 20.55
N ASN A 291 2.63 -11.30 21.71
CA ASN A 291 2.83 -10.30 22.77
C ASN A 291 4.26 -10.32 23.33
N SER A 292 4.87 -11.50 23.46
CA SER A 292 6.24 -11.62 23.94
C SER A 292 7.25 -11.13 22.91
N LEU A 293 7.00 -11.39 21.62
CA LEU A 293 7.79 -10.81 20.52
C LEU A 293 7.67 -9.28 20.52
N LYS A 294 6.45 -8.75 20.71
CA LYS A 294 6.19 -7.32 20.81
C LYS A 294 6.95 -6.68 21.97
N ASP A 295 6.91 -7.29 23.15
CA ASP A 295 7.63 -6.78 24.33
C ASP A 295 9.16 -6.80 24.13
N TYR A 296 9.69 -7.83 23.46
CA TYR A 296 11.10 -7.87 23.06
C TYR A 296 11.45 -6.70 22.14
N TYR A 297 10.71 -6.53 21.04
CA TYR A 297 10.98 -5.45 20.08
C TYR A 297 10.79 -4.06 20.69
N ARG A 298 9.77 -3.88 21.54
CA ARG A 298 9.57 -2.67 22.34
C ARG A 298 10.82 -2.35 23.17
N ALA A 299 11.33 -3.30 23.94
CA ALA A 299 12.50 -3.09 24.78
C ALA A 299 13.75 -2.74 23.95
N MET A 300 13.93 -3.41 22.82
CA MET A 300 15.07 -3.16 21.93
C MET A 300 14.98 -1.80 21.24
N ILE A 301 13.79 -1.38 20.78
CA ILE A 301 13.58 -0.08 20.14
C ILE A 301 13.70 1.05 21.15
N GLU A 302 13.08 0.92 22.34
CA GLU A 302 13.08 1.97 23.36
C GLU A 302 14.44 2.16 24.05
N SER A 303 15.32 1.17 23.97
CA SER A 303 16.70 1.29 24.47
C SER A 303 17.63 2.08 23.54
N ARG A 304 17.24 2.32 22.28
CA ARG A 304 17.99 3.13 21.31
C ARG A 304 17.74 4.63 21.51
N SER A 305 18.57 5.47 20.90
CA SER A 305 18.46 6.93 21.04
C SER A 305 17.18 7.48 20.43
N GLN A 306 16.71 8.66 20.86
CA GLN A 306 15.45 9.22 20.37
C GLN A 306 15.46 9.50 18.85
N SER A 307 16.62 9.85 18.28
CA SER A 307 16.79 9.97 16.81
C SER A 307 16.68 8.64 16.09
N ASP A 308 17.10 7.54 16.73
CA ASP A 308 16.98 6.18 16.19
C ASP A 308 15.58 5.59 16.39
N GLN A 309 14.77 6.18 17.29
CA GLN A 309 13.36 5.82 17.50
C GLN A 309 12.42 6.52 16.52
N GLU A 310 12.86 7.61 15.87
CA GLU A 310 12.13 8.32 14.81
C GLU A 310 12.18 7.55 13.46
N VAL A 311 12.01 6.23 13.54
CA VAL A 311 11.69 5.31 12.44
C VAL A 311 10.25 5.57 11.98
N ARG A 312 9.94 6.81 11.61
CA ARG A 312 8.58 7.25 11.34
C ARG A 312 8.12 6.92 9.91
N SER A 313 9.04 6.62 8.98
CA SER A 313 8.75 6.64 7.54
C SER A 313 8.80 5.30 6.80
N VAL A 314 8.96 4.15 7.47
CA VAL A 314 9.17 2.86 6.77
C VAL A 314 7.92 1.96 6.73
N TYR A 315 6.97 2.11 7.66
CA TYR A 315 5.80 1.23 7.76
C TYR A 315 4.47 1.87 7.32
N GLU A 316 4.51 3.07 6.73
CA GLU A 316 3.29 3.77 6.29
C GLU A 316 2.74 3.24 4.95
N GLY A 317 3.44 2.30 4.28
CA GLY A 317 3.00 1.68 3.03
C GLY A 317 2.36 0.29 3.15
N VAL A 318 2.31 -0.32 4.33
CA VAL A 318 1.78 -1.69 4.52
C VAL A 318 0.64 -1.67 5.55
N SER A 319 -0.51 -1.14 5.16
CA SER A 319 -1.77 -1.37 5.86
C SER A 319 -2.94 -1.30 4.90
#